data_AF-A0A264W5S4-F1
#
_entry.id   AF-A0A264W5S4-F1
#
_cell.length_a   1.000
_cell.length_b   1.000
_cell.length_c   1.000
_cell.angle_alpha   90.00
_cell.angle_beta   90.00
_cell.angle_gamma   90.00
#
_symmetry.space_group_name_H-M   'P 1'
#
loop_
_entity.id
_entity.type
_entity.pdbx_description
1 polymer ?
#
loop_
_entity_poly.entity_id
_entity_poly.type
_entity_poly.pdbx_seq_one_letter_code
_entity_poly.pdbx_strand_id
1 'polypeptide(L)'
;TEAYKGPGDRAAHSYGNRRTKRTEIMYREAGVVYTYTMHTHTLINVVSGGADEPEAVLIRALEPHEGLALMEKRRSGKKPRDWTNGPGKLT
;
A
#
# COMPACT_ATOMS: atom_id res chain seq x y z
N THR A 1 -3.30 -7.02 -6.07
CA THR A 1 -2.90 -6.73 -4.66
C THR A 1 -1.76 -7.65 -4.28
N GLU A 2 -1.16 -7.48 -3.10
CA GLU A 2 -0.16 -8.40 -2.53
C GLU A 2 -0.35 -8.46 -1.01
N ALA A 3 -0.26 -9.66 -0.43
CA ALA A 3 -0.50 -9.89 0.99
C ALA A 3 0.81 -10.03 1.74
N TYR A 4 0.90 -9.41 2.92
CA TYR A 4 1.98 -9.55 3.87
C TYR A 4 1.46 -10.23 5.13
N LYS A 5 1.95 -11.44 5.43
CA LYS A 5 1.42 -12.31 6.50
C LYS A 5 2.05 -12.05 7.87
N GLY A 6 2.31 -10.78 8.16
CA GLY A 6 2.75 -10.35 9.48
C GLY A 6 4.05 -11.00 9.97
N PRO A 7 4.10 -11.50 11.22
CA PRO A 7 5.35 -11.89 11.86
C PRO A 7 6.08 -13.07 11.20
N GLY A 8 5.36 -13.95 10.51
CA GLY A 8 5.91 -15.11 9.81
C GLY A 8 6.45 -14.82 8.41
N ASP A 9 6.19 -13.63 7.88
CA ASP A 9 6.55 -13.26 6.51
C ASP A 9 7.82 -12.41 6.49
N ARG A 10 8.90 -12.95 5.95
CA ARG A 10 10.20 -12.27 5.84
C ARG A 10 10.17 -11.02 4.95
N ALA A 11 9.19 -10.92 4.05
CA ALA A 11 8.99 -9.74 3.21
C ALA A 11 8.19 -8.64 3.92
N ALA A 12 7.47 -8.95 5.01
CA ALA A 12 6.66 -8.00 5.74
C ALA A 12 7.52 -7.07 6.62
N HIS A 13 7.11 -5.80 6.72
CA HIS A 13 7.76 -4.86 7.64
C HIS A 13 7.60 -5.25 9.12
N SER A 14 6.59 -6.06 9.45
CA SER A 14 6.27 -6.60 10.77
C SER A 14 6.94 -7.95 11.06
N TYR A 15 7.79 -8.47 10.16
CA TYR A 15 8.53 -9.71 10.36
C TYR A 15 9.16 -9.79 11.76
N GLY A 16 8.96 -10.92 12.46
CA GLY A 16 9.45 -11.11 13.82
C GLY A 16 8.78 -10.20 14.86
N ASN A 17 7.51 -9.85 14.68
CA ASN A 17 6.77 -8.92 15.55
C ASN A 17 7.44 -7.55 15.67
N ARG A 18 8.09 -7.08 14.60
CA ARG A 18 8.81 -5.81 14.62
C ARG A 18 7.85 -4.62 14.76
N ARG A 19 7.94 -3.94 15.90
CA ARG A 19 7.26 -2.66 16.17
C ARG A 19 8.24 -1.50 16.09
N THR A 20 7.87 -0.50 15.31
CA THR A 20 8.57 0.78 15.13
C THR A 20 7.52 1.85 14.98
N LYS A 21 7.88 3.14 15.15
CA LYS A 21 6.93 4.25 14.87
C LYS A 21 6.20 4.12 13.53
N ARG A 22 6.87 3.53 12.52
CA ARG A 22 6.33 3.29 11.18
C ARG A 22 5.41 2.08 11.10
N THR A 23 5.76 0.97 11.76
CA THR A 23 5.00 -0.30 11.67
C THR A 23 3.89 -0.42 12.71
N GLU A 24 3.85 0.50 13.68
CA GLU A 24 2.86 0.51 14.76
C GLU A 24 1.41 0.52 14.25
N ILE A 25 1.17 1.25 13.16
CA ILE A 25 -0.14 1.30 12.52
C ILE A 25 -0.62 -0.07 12.02
N MET A 26 0.29 -1.00 11.72
CA MET A 26 -0.08 -2.36 11.29
C MET A 26 -0.67 -3.20 12.43
N TYR A 27 -0.45 -2.84 13.69
CA TYR A 27 -0.97 -3.54 14.87
C TYR A 27 -2.34 -3.00 15.32
N ARG A 28 -2.93 -2.10 14.55
CA ARG A 28 -4.28 -1.58 14.78
C ARG A 28 -5.34 -2.52 14.21
N GLU A 29 -6.60 -2.17 14.42
CA GLU A 29 -7.75 -2.83 13.84
C GLU A 29 -7.71 -2.91 12.31
N ALA A 30 -8.35 -3.95 11.74
CA ALA A 30 -8.50 -4.12 10.31
C ALA A 30 -9.17 -2.91 9.65
N GLY A 31 -8.79 -2.61 8.41
CA GLY A 31 -9.31 -1.49 7.62
C GLY A 31 -8.51 -0.19 7.80
N VAL A 32 -7.56 -0.13 8.73
CA VAL A 32 -6.68 1.02 8.88
C VAL A 32 -5.70 1.11 7.70
N VAL A 33 -5.51 2.32 7.17
CA VAL A 33 -4.55 2.57 6.09
C VAL A 33 -3.13 2.65 6.64
N TYR A 34 -2.24 1.84 6.07
CA TYR A 34 -0.81 1.90 6.31
C TYR A 34 -0.07 2.42 5.07
N THR A 35 0.45 3.63 5.15
CA THR A 35 1.33 4.20 4.12
C THR A 35 2.78 4.28 4.56
N TYR A 36 3.69 4.09 3.62
CA TYR A 36 5.11 4.40 3.80
C TYR A 36 5.74 4.88 2.50
N THR A 37 6.79 5.68 2.62
CA THR A 37 7.61 6.08 1.46
C THR A 37 8.68 5.03 1.19
N MET A 38 8.77 4.59 -0.06
CA MET A 38 9.86 3.78 -0.58
C MET A 38 10.46 4.49 -1.79
N HIS A 39 11.72 4.90 -1.66
CA HIS A 39 12.39 5.78 -2.62
C HIS A 39 11.60 7.11 -2.73
N THR A 40 11.06 7.44 -3.89
CA THR A 40 10.28 8.66 -4.14
C THR A 40 8.77 8.44 -4.13
N HIS A 41 8.30 7.22 -3.82
CA HIS A 41 6.91 6.83 -3.96
C HIS A 41 6.27 6.48 -2.62
N THR A 42 5.00 6.85 -2.45
CA THR A 42 4.20 6.41 -1.30
C THR A 42 3.43 5.15 -1.68
N LEU A 43 3.57 4.10 -0.89
CA LEU A 43 2.86 2.84 -1.07
C LEU A 43 1.68 2.79 -0.09
N ILE A 44 0.53 2.30 -0.55
CA ILE A 44 -0.71 2.24 0.22
C ILE A 44 -1.04 0.79 0.52
N ASN A 45 -1.15 0.48 1.81
CA ASN A 45 -1.58 -0.81 2.32
C ASN A 45 -2.83 -0.62 3.18
N VAL A 46 -3.60 -1.69 3.35
CA VAL A 46 -4.71 -1.76 4.29
C VAL A 46 -4.43 -2.89 5.26
N VAL A 47 -4.52 -2.60 6.56
CA VAL A 47 -4.40 -3.63 7.62
C VAL A 47 -5.55 -4.62 7.48
N SER A 48 -5.22 -5.91 7.46
CA SER A 48 -6.18 -7.00 7.24
C SER A 48 -6.36 -7.91 8.45
N GLY A 49 -5.39 -7.94 9.37
CA GLY A 49 -5.48 -8.71 10.61
C GLY A 49 -6.25 -7.98 11.71
N GLY A 50 -6.53 -8.70 12.80
CA GLY A 50 -7.07 -8.11 14.03
C GLY A 50 -6.07 -7.18 14.74
N ALA A 51 -6.51 -6.57 15.84
CA ALA A 51 -5.60 -5.81 16.70
C ALA A 51 -4.44 -6.71 17.15
N ASP A 52 -3.22 -6.16 17.12
CA ASP A 52 -1.95 -6.86 17.36
C ASP A 52 -1.62 -8.01 16.37
N GLU A 53 -2.35 -8.16 15.26
CA GLU A 53 -2.06 -9.09 14.17
C GLU A 53 -1.62 -8.32 12.92
N PRO A 54 -0.31 -8.09 12.71
CA PRO A 54 0.18 -7.09 11.76
C PRO A 54 0.23 -7.59 10.32
N GLU A 55 -0.89 -8.08 9.82
CA GLU A 55 -1.12 -8.47 8.44
C GLU A 55 -1.67 -7.29 7.63
N ALA A 56 -1.25 -7.16 6.36
CA ALA A 56 -1.71 -6.10 5.50
C ALA A 56 -1.73 -6.49 4.03
N VAL A 57 -2.51 -5.76 3.23
CA VAL A 57 -2.61 -5.92 1.79
C VAL A 57 -2.14 -4.65 1.08
N LEU A 58 -1.12 -4.77 0.22
CA LEU A 58 -0.64 -3.71 -0.66
C LEU A 58 -1.55 -3.56 -1.89
N ILE A 59 -1.94 -2.32 -2.18
CA ILE A 59 -2.61 -1.98 -3.44
C ILE A 59 -1.54 -1.78 -4.52
N ARG A 60 -1.49 -2.72 -5.47
CA ARG A 60 -0.45 -2.75 -6.52
C ARG A 60 -0.84 -2.04 -7.80
N ALA A 61 -2.12 -2.04 -8.14
CA ALA A 61 -2.63 -1.40 -9.34
C ALA A 61 -4.14 -1.23 -9.21
N LEU A 62 -4.69 -0.31 -10.01
CA LEU A 62 -6.12 -0.07 -10.13
C LEU A 62 -6.50 0.00 -11.62
N GLU A 63 -7.73 -0.39 -11.94
CA GLU A 63 -8.40 0.01 -13.18
C GLU A 63 -9.10 1.36 -12.94
N PRO A 64 -8.67 2.46 -13.59
CA PRO A 64 -9.30 3.75 -13.40
C PRO A 64 -10.75 3.74 -13.94
N HIS A 65 -11.71 4.09 -13.09
CA HIS A 65 -13.12 4.22 -13.48
C HIS A 65 -13.57 5.69 -13.57
N GLU A 66 -13.24 6.48 -12.54
CA GLU A 66 -13.61 7.89 -12.44
C GLU A 66 -12.38 8.78 -12.28
N GLY A 67 -12.53 10.08 -12.55
CA GLY A 67 -11.44 11.06 -12.40
C GLY A 67 -10.35 10.97 -13.47
N LEU A 68 -10.64 10.39 -14.64
CA LEU A 68 -9.67 10.14 -15.71
C LEU A 68 -8.91 11.40 -16.16
N ALA A 69 -9.61 12.52 -16.36
CA ALA A 69 -8.99 13.79 -16.74
C ALA A 69 -8.00 14.31 -15.68
N LEU A 70 -8.29 14.10 -14.39
CA LEU A 70 -7.38 14.47 -13.31
C LEU A 70 -6.15 13.54 -13.28
N MET A 71 -6.34 12.24 -13.50
CA MET A 71 -5.23 11.28 -13.59
C MET A 71 -4.33 11.60 -14.78
N GLU A 72 -4.89 11.94 -15.94
CA GLU A 72 -4.14 12.38 -17.12
C GLU A 72 -3.27 13.59 -16.81
N LYS A 73 -3.85 14.62 -16.17
CA LYS A 73 -3.10 15.82 -15.75
C LYS A 73 -1.95 15.47 -14.79
N ARG A 74 -2.17 14.57 -13.83
CA ARG A 74 -1.15 14.12 -12.87
C ARG A 74 -0.10 13.19 -13.49
N ARG A 75 -0.42 12.52 -14.60
CA ARG A 75 0.42 11.55 -15.32
C ARG A 75 0.74 12.02 -16.74
N SER A 76 0.91 13.33 -16.92
CA SER A 76 1.13 13.96 -18.22
C SER A 76 2.23 13.26 -19.03
N GLY A 77 1.95 13.03 -20.32
CA GLY A 77 2.86 12.33 -21.23
C GLY A 77 2.89 10.80 -21.06
N LYS A 78 2.02 10.21 -20.24
CA LYS A 78 1.87 8.75 -20.10
C LYS A 78 0.57 8.25 -20.70
N LYS A 79 0.61 7.06 -21.31
CA LYS A 79 -0.58 6.38 -21.83
C LYS A 79 -1.51 5.99 -20.67
N PRO A 80 -2.85 5.92 -20.87
CA PRO A 80 -3.80 5.54 -19.83
C PRO A 80 -3.44 4.26 -19.08
N ARG A 81 -2.98 3.22 -19.80
CA ARG A 81 -2.51 1.94 -19.21
C ARG A 81 -1.39 2.09 -18.18
N ASP A 82 -0.64 3.19 -18.23
CA ASP A 82 0.54 3.44 -17.42
C ASP A 82 0.25 4.33 -16.20
N TRP A 83 -1.00 4.78 -16.01
CA TRP A 83 -1.38 5.70 -14.94
C TRP A 83 -1.40 5.04 -13.55
N THR A 84 -1.89 3.81 -13.45
CA THR A 84 -2.17 3.14 -12.17
C THR A 84 -1.69 1.69 -12.13
N ASN A 85 -0.84 1.25 -13.06
CA ASN A 85 -0.34 -0.12 -13.16
C ASN A 85 0.89 -0.42 -12.26
N GLY A 86 1.03 0.29 -11.15
CA GLY A 86 2.11 0.06 -10.19
C GLY A 86 1.85 0.76 -8.85
N PRO A 87 2.32 0.21 -7.72
CA PRO A 87 1.96 0.69 -6.38
C PRO A 87 2.43 2.13 -6.14
N GLY A 88 3.62 2.49 -6.64
CA GLY A 88 4.15 3.85 -6.54
C GLY A 88 3.47 4.89 -7.44
N LYS A 89 2.46 4.49 -8.23
CA LYS A 89 1.69 5.37 -9.12
C LYS A 89 0.32 5.74 -8.55
N LEU A 90 0.00 5.32 -7.33
CA LEU A 90 -1.30 5.55 -6.71
C LEU A 90 -1.33 6.83 -5.84
N THR A 91 -0.18 7.47 -5.66
CA THR A 91 0.03 8.75 -4.98
C THR A 91 0.76 9.71 -5.89
#